data_AF-A0A6J6QVC6-F1
#
_entry.id   AF-A0A6J6QVC6-F1
#
_cell.length_a   1.000
_cell.length_b   1.000
_cell.length_c   1.000
_cell.angle_alpha   90.00
_cell.angle_beta   90.00
_cell.angle_gamma   90.00
#
_symmetry.space_group_name_H-M   'P 1'
#
loop_
_entity.id
_entity.type
_entity.pdbx_description
1 polymer ?
#
loop_
_entity_poly.entity_id
_entity_poly.type
_entity_poly.pdbx_seq_one_letter_code
_entity_poly.pdbx_strand_id
1 'polypeptide(L)'
;MMQEDPLLPEVGWKWMLDSLTNAGCEYVSASGTVTRVASSSFGKLSQRSDEAEMEIRASWTPVITKPAEILDHLSGWCNLLAEIAGLAPVPEGVRSITPSASKARR
;
A
#
# COMPACT_ATOMS: atom_id res chain seq x y z
N MET A 1 -14.01 12.78 -7.75
CA MET A 1 -13.76 11.65 -6.83
C MET A 1 -12.56 10.89 -7.37
N MET A 2 -11.62 10.46 -6.51
CA MET A 2 -10.43 9.67 -6.92
C MET A 2 -10.82 8.41 -7.72
N GLN A 3 -12.04 7.95 -7.49
CA GLN A 3 -12.71 6.85 -8.13
C GLN A 3 -12.81 6.92 -9.66
N GLU A 4 -12.87 8.11 -10.26
CA GLU A 4 -13.05 8.30 -11.71
C GLU A 4 -11.74 8.61 -12.46
N ASP A 5 -10.62 8.73 -11.75
CA ASP A 5 -9.35 9.09 -12.38
C ASP A 5 -8.88 7.98 -13.33
N PRO A 6 -8.79 8.24 -14.65
CA PRO A 6 -8.29 7.25 -15.60
C PRO A 6 -6.82 6.90 -15.36
N LEU A 7 -6.06 7.73 -14.64
CA LEU A 7 -4.64 7.52 -14.32
C LEU A 7 -4.41 6.73 -13.04
N LEU A 8 -5.47 6.27 -12.37
CA LEU A 8 -5.35 5.51 -11.12
C LEU A 8 -4.43 4.27 -11.26
N PRO A 9 -4.44 3.51 -12.38
CA PRO A 9 -3.51 2.41 -12.56
C PRO A 9 -2.04 2.85 -12.58
N GLU A 10 -1.70 3.92 -13.31
CA GLU A 10 -0.36 4.46 -13.41
C GLU A 10 0.12 5.04 -12.07
N VAL A 11 -0.77 5.73 -11.36
CA VAL A 11 -0.50 6.29 -10.03
C VAL A 11 -0.29 5.17 -9.01
N GLY A 12 -1.13 4.13 -9.03
CA GLY A 12 -0.97 2.96 -8.16
C GLY A 12 0.34 2.23 -8.41
N TRP A 13 0.76 2.11 -9.67
CA TRP A 13 2.06 1.54 -10.02
C TRP A 13 3.21 2.41 -9.50
N LYS A 14 3.08 3.73 -9.63
CA LYS A 14 4.05 4.68 -9.10
C LYS A 14 4.19 4.57 -7.57
N TRP A 15 3.09 4.44 -6.83
CA TRP A 15 3.15 4.23 -5.37
C TRP A 15 3.98 3.02 -4.98
N MET A 16 3.85 1.91 -5.73
CA MET A 16 4.67 0.72 -5.49
C MET A 16 6.18 1.01 -5.66
N LEU A 17 6.56 1.71 -6.75
CA LEU A 17 7.96 2.05 -7.01
C LEU A 17 8.52 3.05 -6.00
N ASP A 18 7.71 4.07 -5.67
CA ASP A 18 8.07 5.10 -4.69
C ASP A 18 8.25 4.46 -3.30
N SER A 19 7.42 3.49 -2.93
CA SER A 19 7.52 2.80 -1.62
C SER A 19 8.81 1.98 -1.49
N LEU A 20 9.22 1.27 -2.55
CA LEU A 20 10.51 0.59 -2.59
C LEU A 20 11.68 1.59 -2.52
N THR A 21 11.58 2.69 -3.27
CA THR A 21 12.61 3.74 -3.30
C THR A 21 12.76 4.40 -1.93
N ASN A 22 11.66 4.73 -1.27
CA ASN A 22 11.64 5.35 0.06
C ASN A 22 12.17 4.40 1.15
N ALA A 23 11.98 3.10 0.98
CA ALA A 23 12.57 2.07 1.84
C ALA A 23 14.05 1.79 1.52
N GLY A 24 14.66 2.48 0.55
CA GLY A 24 16.07 2.29 0.18
C GLY A 24 16.35 0.95 -0.52
N CYS A 25 15.33 0.35 -1.13
CA CYS A 25 15.43 -0.98 -1.73
C CYS A 25 16.06 -0.92 -3.12
N GLU A 26 17.15 -1.65 -3.34
CA GLU A 26 17.71 -1.86 -4.68
C GLU A 26 17.07 -3.07 -5.37
N TYR A 27 16.67 -2.93 -6.64
CA TYR A 27 16.08 -4.02 -7.42
C TYR A 27 16.38 -3.85 -8.92
N VAL A 28 16.40 -4.94 -9.68
CA VAL A 28 16.76 -4.93 -11.13
C VAL A 28 15.58 -5.10 -12.07
N SER A 29 14.44 -5.57 -11.59
CA SER A 29 13.27 -5.81 -12.43
C SER A 29 12.03 -5.76 -11.57
N ALA A 30 11.22 -4.71 -11.73
CA ALA A 30 9.87 -4.63 -11.16
C ALA A 30 8.85 -4.89 -12.27
N SER A 31 7.87 -5.73 -11.98
CA SER A 31 6.78 -6.04 -12.89
C SER A 31 5.49 -6.29 -12.12
N GLY A 32 4.36 -6.16 -12.79
CA GLY A 32 3.08 -6.27 -12.12
C GLY A 32 1.91 -5.77 -12.95
N THR A 33 0.76 -5.74 -12.31
CA THR A 33 -0.48 -5.20 -12.85
C THR A 33 -1.18 -4.37 -11.80
N VAL A 34 -1.76 -3.25 -12.22
CA VAL A 34 -2.72 -2.50 -11.42
C VAL A 34 -4.06 -2.58 -12.12
N THR A 35 -5.06 -3.11 -11.43
CA THR A 35 -6.42 -3.28 -11.95
C THR A 35 -7.35 -2.38 -11.17
N ARG A 36 -8.09 -1.53 -11.90
CA ARG A 36 -9.17 -0.72 -11.35
C ARG A 36 -10.50 -1.29 -11.81
N VAL A 37 -11.41 -1.52 -10.87
CA VAL A 37 -12.82 -1.85 -11.15
C VAL A 37 -13.66 -0.67 -10.70
N ALA A 38 -14.50 -0.13 -11.59
CA ALA A 38 -15.43 0.95 -11.26
C ALA A 38 -16.85 0.53 -11.62
N SER A 39 -17.76 0.68 -10.66
CA SER A 39 -19.16 0.29 -10.78
C SER A 39 -20.05 1.52 -10.63
N SER A 40 -20.81 1.83 -11.67
CA SER A 40 -21.84 2.87 -11.64
C SER A 40 -23.21 2.29 -11.34
N SER A 41 -23.95 2.92 -10.45
CA SER A 41 -25.28 2.44 -10.03
C SER A 41 -26.42 3.10 -10.82
N PHE A 42 -27.36 2.30 -11.33
CA PHE A 42 -28.52 2.77 -12.09
C PHE A 42 -29.86 2.33 -11.47
N GLY A 43 -30.94 3.04 -11.79
CA GLY A 43 -32.30 2.64 -11.40
C GLY A 43 -32.50 2.62 -9.87
N LYS A 44 -32.99 1.49 -9.32
CA LYS A 44 -33.23 1.35 -7.86
C LYS A 44 -31.96 1.43 -7.01
N LEU A 45 -30.79 1.31 -7.62
CA LEU A 45 -29.50 1.42 -6.95
C LEU A 45 -28.90 2.82 -7.05
N SER A 46 -29.54 3.77 -7.74
CA SER A 46 -29.02 5.14 -7.94
C SER A 46 -28.80 5.94 -6.66
N GLN A 47 -29.34 5.49 -5.53
CA GLN A 47 -29.06 6.08 -4.21
C GLN A 47 -27.75 5.58 -3.59
N ARG A 48 -27.13 4.53 -4.14
CA ARG A 48 -25.78 4.12 -3.74
C ARG A 48 -24.76 5.02 -4.42
N SER A 49 -23.73 5.40 -3.68
CA SER A 49 -22.53 5.99 -4.26
C SER A 49 -21.91 4.99 -5.25
N ASP A 50 -21.34 5.50 -6.32
CA ASP A 50 -20.49 4.68 -7.18
C ASP A 50 -19.36 4.06 -6.33
N GLU A 51 -18.89 2.89 -6.74
CA GLU A 51 -17.83 2.15 -6.04
C GLU A 51 -16.63 1.95 -6.98
N ALA A 52 -15.40 2.10 -6.48
CA ALA A 52 -14.25 1.56 -7.17
C ALA A 52 -13.28 0.88 -6.23
N GLU A 53 -12.68 -0.17 -6.78
CA GLU A 53 -11.68 -0.99 -6.15
C GLU A 53 -10.40 -0.91 -6.99
N MET A 54 -9.25 -0.98 -6.32
CA MET A 54 -7.95 -1.08 -6.96
C MET A 54 -7.19 -2.28 -6.41
N GLU A 55 -6.70 -3.12 -7.30
CA GLU A 55 -5.85 -4.27 -6.98
C GLU A 55 -4.46 -4.05 -7.57
N ILE A 56 -3.42 -4.18 -6.75
CA ILE A 56 -2.02 -4.16 -7.21
C ILE A 56 -1.42 -5.55 -7.02
N ARG A 57 -0.93 -6.14 -8.10
CA ARG A 57 -0.07 -7.32 -8.08
C ARG A 57 1.32 -6.92 -8.54
N ALA A 58 2.31 -7.20 -7.73
CA ALA A 58 3.68 -6.79 -8.00
C ALA A 58 4.65 -7.94 -7.71
N SER A 59 5.72 -7.99 -8.49
CA SER A 59 6.89 -8.85 -8.27
C SER A 59 8.13 -8.04 -8.60
N TRP A 60 9.18 -8.21 -7.82
CA TRP A 60 10.48 -7.62 -8.13
C TRP A 60 11.64 -8.53 -7.72
N THR A 61 12.77 -8.38 -8.40
CA THR A 61 14.01 -9.09 -8.07
C THR A 61 14.89 -8.20 -7.20
N PRO A 62 15.01 -8.48 -5.89
CA PRO A 62 15.80 -7.66 -4.97
C PRO A 62 17.30 -7.84 -5.24
N VAL A 63 18.07 -6.76 -5.07
CA VAL A 63 19.53 -6.79 -5.03
C VAL A 63 19.93 -6.76 -3.56
N ILE A 64 20.56 -7.85 -3.09
CA ILE A 64 20.89 -8.05 -1.68
C ILE A 64 22.38 -8.33 -1.57
N THR A 65 23.09 -7.44 -0.87
CA THR A 65 24.48 -7.62 -0.47
C THR A 65 24.60 -8.15 0.95
N LYS A 66 23.61 -7.86 1.81
CA LYS A 66 23.55 -8.31 3.21
C LYS A 66 22.19 -8.94 3.51
N PRO A 67 22.13 -10.07 4.23
CA PRO A 67 20.86 -10.72 4.53
C PRO A 67 19.80 -9.84 5.20
N ALA A 68 20.19 -8.80 5.95
CA ALA A 68 19.27 -7.89 6.61
C ALA A 68 18.44 -7.02 5.63
N GLU A 69 18.94 -6.74 4.42
CA GLU A 69 18.30 -5.88 3.42
C GLU A 69 16.97 -6.46 2.93
N ILE A 70 16.73 -7.76 3.09
CA ILE A 70 15.43 -8.37 2.80
C ILE A 70 14.30 -7.75 3.65
N LEU A 71 14.61 -7.30 4.86
CA LEU A 71 13.64 -6.66 5.75
C LEU A 71 13.25 -5.27 5.25
N ASP A 72 14.15 -4.59 4.55
CA ASP A 72 13.86 -3.28 3.94
C ASP A 72 12.85 -3.46 2.79
N HIS A 73 13.03 -4.49 1.96
CA HIS A 73 12.06 -4.85 0.91
C HIS A 73 10.67 -5.20 1.47
N LEU A 74 10.63 -5.98 2.56
CA LEU A 74 9.37 -6.28 3.24
C LEU A 74 8.75 -5.01 3.83
N SER A 75 9.56 -4.13 4.41
CA SER A 75 9.09 -2.87 5.00
C SER A 75 8.52 -1.94 3.93
N GLY A 76 9.17 -1.83 2.76
CA GLY A 76 8.64 -1.12 1.60
C GLY A 76 7.27 -1.64 1.19
N TRP A 77 7.09 -2.96 1.08
CA TRP A 77 5.78 -3.55 0.78
C TRP A 77 4.73 -3.23 1.86
N CYS A 78 5.08 -3.31 3.15
CA CYS A 78 4.18 -2.96 4.24
C CYS A 78 3.82 -1.47 4.26
N ASN A 79 4.75 -0.58 3.91
CA ASN A 79 4.52 0.86 3.81
C ASN A 79 3.50 1.17 2.71
N LEU A 80 3.64 0.55 1.53
CA LEU A 80 2.65 0.64 0.46
C LEU A 80 1.26 0.22 0.93
N LEU A 81 1.15 -0.91 1.63
CA LEU A 81 -0.13 -1.39 2.17
C LEU A 81 -0.74 -0.40 3.17
N ALA A 82 0.09 0.21 4.02
CA ALA A 82 -0.36 1.22 4.97
C ALA A 82 -0.86 2.50 4.26
N GLU A 83 -0.13 2.97 3.25
CA GLU A 83 -0.51 4.12 2.43
C GLU A 83 -1.84 3.90 1.70
N ILE A 84 -2.02 2.73 1.06
CA ILE A 84 -3.27 2.37 0.37
C ILE A 84 -4.43 2.21 1.35
N ALA A 85 -4.16 1.76 2.58
CA ALA A 85 -5.16 1.70 3.65
C ALA A 85 -5.51 3.08 4.25
N GLY A 86 -4.86 4.16 3.80
CA GLY A 86 -5.07 5.52 4.31
C GLY A 86 -4.49 5.76 5.70
N LEU A 87 -3.54 4.92 6.15
CA LEU A 87 -2.84 5.15 7.40
C LEU A 87 -1.84 6.30 7.23
N ALA A 88 -1.84 7.23 8.19
CA ALA A 88 -0.86 8.31 8.20
C ALA A 88 0.56 7.72 8.34
N PRO A 89 1.57 8.25 7.62
CA PRO A 89 2.95 7.84 7.80
C PRO A 89 3.35 8.04 9.26
N VAL A 90 4.04 7.06 9.84
CA VAL A 90 4.52 7.18 11.22
C VAL A 90 5.63 8.23 11.25
N PRO A 91 5.47 9.33 12.02
CA PRO A 91 6.52 10.35 12.09
C PRO A 91 7.82 9.77 12.66
N GLU A 92 8.97 10.29 12.21
CA GLU A 92 10.27 9.89 12.76
C GLU A 92 10.29 10.02 14.29
N GLY A 93 10.72 8.96 14.98
CA GLY A 93 10.80 8.92 16.44
C GLY A 93 9.55 8.44 17.18
N VAL A 94 8.46 8.13 16.47
CA VAL A 94 7.23 7.60 17.09
C VAL A 94 7.22 6.06 17.04
N ARG A 95 7.30 5.42 18.21
CA ARG A 95 7.06 3.97 18.36
C ARG A 95 5.62 3.74 18.81
N SER A 96 4.90 2.88 18.12
CA SER A 96 3.57 2.42 18.54
C SER A 96 3.66 1.75 19.91
N ILE A 97 2.91 2.28 20.88
CA ILE A 97 2.87 1.74 22.24
C ILE A 97 1.89 0.57 22.22
N THR A 98 2.38 -0.66 22.37
CA THR A 98 1.51 -1.81 22.60
C THR A 98 0.71 -1.57 23.89
N PRO A 99 -0.63 -1.65 23.88
CA PRO A 99 -1.41 -1.49 25.10
C PRO A 99 -0.97 -2.55 26.11
N SER A 100 -0.43 -2.10 27.25
CA SER A 100 -0.11 -3.00 28.36
C SER A 100 -1.39 -3.72 28.77
N ALA A 101 -1.39 -5.05 28.64
CA ALA A 101 -2.45 -5.88 29.20
C ALA A 101 -2.49 -5.61 30.71
N SER A 102 -3.51 -4.86 31.13
CA SER A 102 -3.71 -4.51 32.53
C SER A 102 -3.84 -5.81 33.33
N LYS A 103 -2.83 -6.09 34.17
CA LYS A 103 -2.88 -7.17 35.15
C LYS A 103 -4.12 -6.95 36.00
N ALA A 104 -5.13 -7.79 35.81
CA ALA A 104 -6.28 -7.88 36.69
C ALA A 104 -5.78 -8.16 38.11
N ARG A 105 -5.84 -7.14 38.97
CA ARG A 105 -5.65 -7.27 40.42
C ARG A 105 -6.76 -8.15 40.99
N ARG A 106 -6.38 -9.25 41.63
CA ARG A 106 -7.11 -9.86 42.74
C ARG A 106 -6.19 -9.90 43.94
#